data_AF-A0A6B3FCG5-F1
#
_entry.id   AF-A0A6B3FCG5-F1
#
_cell.length_a   1.000
_cell.length_b   1.000
_cell.length_c   1.000
_cell.angle_alpha   90.00
_cell.angle_beta   90.00
_cell.angle_gamma   90.00
#
_symmetry.space_group_name_H-M   'P 1'
#
loop_
_entity.id
_entity.type
_entity.pdbx_description
1 polymer ?
#
loop_
_entity_poly.entity_id
_entity_poly.type
_entity_poly.pdbx_seq_one_letter_code
_entity_poly.pdbx_strand_id
1 'polypeptide(L)' 'VNLAAAKVRSGWEDLVIAGGVESMSRVPMASDGGAWAMDPMTNLETGFVPQGIGADLIATIEGFSRRDV' A
#
# COMPACT_ATOMS: atom_id res chain seq x y z
N VAL A 1 -8.00 7.97 -8.30
CA VAL A 1 -8.45 9.38 -8.44
C VAL A 1 -7.40 10.26 -9.11
N ASN A 2 -6.15 10.35 -8.60
CA ASN A 2 -5.12 11.26 -9.14
C ASN A 2 -4.85 11.09 -10.66
N LEU A 3 -4.77 9.86 -11.16
CA LEU A 3 -4.57 9.61 -12.59
C LEU A 3 -5.75 10.12 -13.44
N ALA A 4 -6.99 9.95 -12.98
CA ALA A 4 -8.17 10.44 -13.68
C ALA A 4 -8.16 11.97 -13.76
N ALA A 5 -7.82 12.64 -12.66
CA ALA A 5 -7.64 14.10 -12.66
C ALA A 5 -6.51 14.55 -13.60
N ALA A 6 -5.39 13.81 -13.66
CA ALA A 6 -4.29 14.12 -14.57
C ALA A 6 -4.70 14.04 -16.05
N LYS A 7 -5.54 13.05 -16.41
CA LYS A 7 -6.09 12.90 -17.77
C LYS A 7 -7.07 14.00 -18.15
N VAL A 8 -7.92 14.43 -17.22
CA VAL A 8 -8.80 15.57 -17.46
C VAL A 8 -7.99 16.85 -17.62
N ARG A 9 -6.99 17.06 -16.74
CA ARG A 9 -6.12 18.24 -16.79
C ARG A 9 -5.25 18.30 -18.04
N SER A 10 -4.88 17.16 -18.62
CA SER A 10 -4.13 17.15 -19.89
C SER A 10 -5.01 17.54 -21.09
N GLY A 11 -6.32 17.66 -20.92
CA GLY A 11 -7.27 17.93 -22.00
C GLY A 11 -7.46 16.74 -22.94
N TRP A 12 -7.05 15.54 -22.53
CA TRP A 12 -7.19 14.32 -23.35
C TRP A 12 -8.48 13.55 -23.02
N GLU A 13 -9.06 13.80 -21.85
CA GLU A 13 -10.34 13.23 -21.43
C GLU A 13 -11.22 14.34 -20.86
N ASP A 14 -12.52 14.30 -21.10
CA ASP A 14 -13.46 15.29 -20.57
C ASP A 14 -14.11 14.82 -19.26
N LEU A 15 -14.31 13.51 -19.08
CA LEU A 15 -14.96 12.92 -17.92
C LEU A 15 -14.44 11.51 -17.63
N VAL A 16 -14.07 11.25 -16.38
CA VAL A 16 -13.62 9.93 -15.92
C VAL A 16 -14.22 9.61 -14.56
N ILE A 17 -14.83 8.44 -14.41
CA ILE A 17 -15.26 7.89 -13.11
C ILE A 17 -14.09 7.09 -12.54
N ALA A 18 -13.65 7.41 -11.32
CA ALA A 18 -12.51 6.76 -10.69
C ALA A 18 -12.78 6.45 -9.21
N GLY A 19 -12.30 5.29 -8.77
CA GLY A 19 -12.42 4.79 -7.41
C GLY A 19 -11.59 3.52 -7.24
N GLY A 20 -11.95 2.71 -6.24
CA GLY A 20 -11.38 1.38 -5.99
C GLY A 20 -12.33 0.55 -5.14
N VAL A 21 -12.13 -0.76 -5.12
CA VAL A 21 -12.92 -1.71 -4.32
C VAL A 21 -12.00 -2.78 -3.74
N GLU A 22 -12.27 -3.22 -2.52
CA GLU A 22 -11.52 -4.26 -1.83
C GLU A 22 -12.50 -5.12 -1.01
N SER A 23 -12.37 -6.44 -1.10
CA SER A 23 -13.27 -7.39 -0.42
C SER A 23 -12.47 -8.45 0.31
N MET A 24 -11.73 -8.02 1.34
CA MET A 24 -10.75 -8.84 2.06
C MET A 24 -11.30 -10.14 2.65
N SER A 25 -12.59 -10.20 2.97
CA SER A 25 -13.24 -11.43 3.46
C SER A 25 -13.40 -12.52 2.40
N ARG A 26 -13.29 -12.15 1.12
CA ARG A 26 -13.40 -13.06 -0.04
C ARG A 26 -12.07 -13.21 -0.79
N VAL A 27 -11.29 -12.13 -0.84
CA VAL A 27 -9.96 -12.10 -1.45
C VAL A 27 -8.99 -11.57 -0.40
N PRO A 28 -8.40 -12.44 0.42
CA PRO A 28 -7.48 -12.01 1.47
C PRO A 28 -6.30 -11.19 0.93
N MET A 29 -5.76 -10.31 1.79
CA MET A 29 -4.55 -9.54 1.47
C MET A 29 -3.42 -10.48 1.02
N ALA A 30 -2.70 -10.07 -0.03
CA ALA A 30 -1.61 -10.82 -0.66
C ALA A 30 -2.03 -12.09 -1.44
N SER A 31 -3.31 -12.26 -1.78
CA SER A 31 -3.76 -13.37 -2.64
C SER A 31 -3.14 -13.37 -4.04
N ASP A 32 -2.66 -12.23 -4.52
CA ASP A 32 -1.98 -12.02 -5.81
C ASP A 32 -0.47 -12.28 -5.76
N GLY A 33 0.12 -12.36 -4.57
CA GLY A 33 1.55 -12.61 -4.39
C GLY A 33 2.43 -11.39 -4.71
N GLY A 34 3.44 -11.57 -5.57
CA GLY A 34 4.42 -10.54 -5.94
C GLY A 34 5.86 -10.88 -5.55
N ALA A 35 6.79 -10.62 -6.48
CA ALA A 35 8.22 -10.94 -6.31
C ALA A 35 8.87 -10.21 -5.14
N TRP A 36 8.45 -8.97 -4.86
CA TRP A 36 8.96 -8.18 -3.74
C TRP A 36 8.93 -8.93 -2.40
N ALA A 37 7.87 -9.71 -2.15
CA ALA A 37 7.74 -10.50 -0.93
C ALA A 37 8.13 -11.99 -1.12
N MET A 38 7.84 -12.59 -2.28
CA MET A 38 7.93 -14.05 -2.46
C MET A 38 9.18 -14.55 -3.18
N ASP A 39 9.93 -13.68 -3.86
CA ASP A 39 11.24 -14.03 -4.41
C ASP A 39 12.33 -13.75 -3.35
N PRO A 40 13.09 -14.77 -2.90
CA PRO A 40 14.06 -14.60 -1.83
C PRO A 40 15.15 -13.56 -2.14
N MET A 41 15.61 -13.51 -3.39
CA MET A 41 16.65 -12.57 -3.79
C MET A 41 16.15 -11.12 -3.69
N THR A 42 15.00 -10.83 -4.30
CA THR A 42 14.37 -9.50 -4.27
C THR A 42 13.96 -9.10 -2.85
N ASN A 43 13.39 -10.04 -2.08
CA ASN A 43 12.94 -9.77 -0.71
C ASN A 43 14.11 -9.32 0.18
N LEU A 44 15.23 -10.04 0.12
CA LEU A 44 16.43 -9.71 0.89
C LEU A 44 17.08 -8.41 0.41
N GLU A 45 17.17 -8.19 -0.90
CA GLU A 45 17.77 -6.97 -1.47
C GLU A 45 16.97 -5.71 -1.10
N THR A 46 15.63 -5.81 -1.09
CA THR A 46 14.75 -4.68 -0.76
C THR A 46 14.49 -4.51 0.73
N GLY A 47 14.93 -5.47 1.57
CA GLY A 47 14.70 -5.44 3.01
C GLY A 47 13.21 -5.49 3.37
N PHE A 48 12.44 -6.36 2.72
CA PHE A 48 11.00 -6.47 2.95
C PHE A 48 10.67 -6.74 4.43
N VAL A 49 9.78 -5.93 4.99
CA VAL A 49 9.26 -6.08 6.34
C VAL A 49 7.75 -5.84 6.32
N PRO A 50 6.93 -6.64 7.03
CA PRO A 50 5.50 -6.40 7.16
C PRO A 50 5.18 -5.00 7.70
N GLN A 51 4.15 -4.37 7.12
CA GLN A 51 3.74 -3.00 7.44
C GLN A 51 3.50 -2.72 8.94
N GLY A 52 3.00 -3.72 9.69
CA GLY A 52 2.75 -3.58 11.14
C GLY A 52 4.03 -3.35 11.95
N ILE A 53 5.14 -3.98 11.57
CA ILE A 53 6.44 -3.78 12.24
C ILE A 53 6.95 -2.36 11.97
N GLY A 54 6.74 -1.83 10.76
CA GLY A 54 7.06 -0.43 10.46
C GLY A 54 6.26 0.55 11.32
N ALA A 55 4.96 0.28 11.53
CA ALA A 55 4.12 1.08 12.41
C ALA A 55 4.60 1.02 13.88
N ASP A 56 4.92 -0.17 14.39
CA ASP A 56 5.47 -0.33 15.74
C ASP A 56 6.84 0.33 15.90
N LEU A 57 7.67 0.32 14.85
CA LEU A 57 8.96 1.01 14.84
C LEU A 57 8.78 2.53 14.88
N ILE A 58 7.82 3.08 14.12
CA ILE A 58 7.45 4.50 14.20
C ILE A 58 7.01 4.84 15.63
N ALA A 59 6.13 4.03 16.23
CA ALA A 59 5.71 4.23 17.61
C ALA A 59 6.89 4.18 18.60
N THR A 60 7.85 3.28 18.37
CA THR A 60 9.06 3.16 19.19
C THR A 60 9.98 4.39 19.06
N ILE A 61 10.21 4.88 17.84
CA ILE A 61 11.08 6.03 17.56
C ILE A 61 10.46 7.32 18.11
N GLU A 62 9.16 7.52 17.90
CA GLU A 62 8.45 8.72 18.31
C GLU A 62 7.96 8.68 19.77
N GLY A 63 8.13 7.54 20.45
CA GLY A 63 7.77 7.38 21.85
C GLY A 63 6.26 7.26 22.12
N PHE A 64 5.46 6.82 21.13
CA PHE A 64 4.05 6.53 21.33
C PHE A 64 3.88 5.24 22.15
N SER A 65 3.28 5.37 23.33
CA SER A 65 2.96 4.24 24.18
C SER A 65 1.71 3.51 23.68
N ARG A 66 1.47 2.33 24.22
CA ARG A 66 0.23 1.58 23.93
C ARG A 66 -1.06 2.31 24.34
N ARG A 67 -0.99 3.33 25.19
CA ARG A 67 -2.18 4.13 25.57
C ARG A 67 -2.45 5.26 24.58
N ASP A 68 -1.49 5.60 23.74
CA ASP A 68 -1.61 6.68 22.76
C ASP A 68 -2.24 6.21 21.44
N VAL A 69 -2.30 4.88 21.23
CA VAL A 69 -2.77 4.22 19.99
C VAL A 69 -3.98 3.31 20.19
#